data_AF-L7ZDC9-F1
#
_entry.id   AF-L7ZDC9-F1
#
_cell.length_a   1.000
_cell.length_b   1.000
_cell.length_c   1.000
_cell.angle_alpha   90.00
_cell.angle_beta   90.00
_cell.angle_gamma   90.00
#
_symmetry.space_group_name_H-M   'P 1'
#
loop_
_entity.id
_entity.type
_entity.pdbx_description
1 polymer ?
#
loop_
_entity_poly.entity_id
_entity_poly.type
_entity_poly.pdbx_seq_one_letter_code
_entity_poly.pdbx_strand_id
1 'polypeptide(L)'
;FAYMVLLGALVSALFANDGAALILTPIVISMLLALRFSPAATLAFVMGAGFIADTASLPLVVSNLVNIVSADFFHITFNRYAAVMVPVNLVSVAATLAVLMWFFRRDIPKAYDPEQLELPATAIHDNATFFAGWIVLVILLVGCFALEPLGIPISAISAVCAALLLGIAARGHKISTRKVMKEAP
;
A
#
# COMPACT_ATOMS: atom_id res chain seq x y z
N PHE A 1 -7.05 1.62 15.56
CA PHE A 1 -6.01 2.59 15.17
C PHE A 1 -4.71 1.92 14.77
N ALA A 2 -3.97 1.29 15.69
CA ALA A 2 -2.67 0.67 15.39
C ALA A 2 -2.73 -0.32 14.21
N TYR A 3 -3.74 -1.19 14.14
CA TYR A 3 -3.91 -2.10 12.99
C TYR A 3 -4.10 -1.38 11.65
N MET A 4 -4.80 -0.24 11.64
CA MET A 4 -4.96 0.55 10.42
C MET A 4 -3.61 1.14 10.00
N VAL A 5 -2.85 1.69 10.96
CA VAL A 5 -1.50 2.22 10.71
C VAL A 5 -0.57 1.11 10.20
N LEU A 6 -0.56 -0.07 10.83
CA LEU A 6 0.25 -1.20 10.39
C LEU A 6 -0.16 -1.76 9.03
N LEU A 7 -1.47 -1.79 8.73
CA LEU A 7 -1.96 -2.13 7.40
C LEU A 7 -1.47 -1.10 6.37
N GLY A 8 -1.55 0.19 6.70
CA GLY A 8 -1.04 1.26 5.85
C GLY A 8 0.46 1.15 5.62
N ALA A 9 1.20 0.78 6.65
CA ALA A 9 2.63 0.51 6.55
C ALA A 9 2.93 -0.65 5.61
N LEU A 10 2.16 -1.74 5.69
CA LEU A 10 2.33 -2.89 4.81
C LEU A 10 2.00 -2.55 3.35
N VAL A 11 0.90 -1.83 3.13
CA VAL A 11 0.50 -1.40 1.78
C VAL A 11 1.56 -0.47 1.20
N SER A 12 2.04 0.52 1.94
CA SER A 12 3.08 1.43 1.46
C SER A 12 4.46 0.78 1.30
N ALA A 13 4.79 -0.22 2.12
CA ALA A 13 6.02 -0.97 1.95
C ALA A 13 6.03 -1.78 0.64
N LEU A 14 4.87 -2.27 0.18
CA LEU A 14 4.75 -3.12 -1.00
C LEU A 14 4.37 -2.36 -2.29
N PHE A 15 3.65 -1.24 -2.15
CA PHE A 15 3.15 -0.42 -3.25
C PHE A 15 3.80 0.97 -3.22
N ALA A 16 3.55 1.77 -4.26
CA ALA A 16 3.96 3.16 -4.26
C ALA A 16 3.27 3.94 -3.11
N ASN A 17 4.01 4.82 -2.43
CA ASN A 17 3.50 5.72 -1.39
C ASN A 17 2.22 6.43 -1.83
N ASP A 18 2.25 7.05 -3.02
CA ASP A 18 1.10 7.77 -3.57
C ASP A 18 -0.10 6.84 -3.78
N GLY A 19 0.14 5.63 -4.26
CA GLY A 19 -0.89 4.60 -4.41
C GLY A 19 -1.48 4.20 -3.06
N ALA A 20 -0.65 4.01 -2.04
CA ALA A 20 -1.10 3.71 -0.68
C ALA A 20 -1.96 4.85 -0.12
N ALA A 21 -1.53 6.10 -0.26
CA ALA A 21 -2.29 7.26 0.20
C ALA A 21 -3.63 7.41 -0.52
N LEU A 22 -3.66 7.26 -1.85
CA LEU A 22 -4.87 7.37 -2.67
C LEU A 22 -5.88 6.25 -2.39
N ILE A 23 -5.42 5.06 -2.01
CA ILE A 23 -6.29 3.92 -1.67
C ILE A 23 -6.75 3.99 -0.21
N LEU A 24 -5.82 4.18 0.73
CA LEU A 24 -6.12 4.11 2.16
C LEU A 24 -6.98 5.27 2.64
N THR A 25 -6.74 6.49 2.16
CA THR A 25 -7.46 7.68 2.61
C THR A 25 -8.99 7.56 2.43
N PRO A 26 -9.52 7.26 1.23
CA PRO A 26 -10.97 7.12 1.06
C PRO A 26 -11.53 5.94 1.87
N ILE A 27 -10.82 4.81 1.94
CA ILE A 27 -11.24 3.64 2.74
C ILE A 27 -11.37 4.02 4.22
N VAL A 28 -10.35 4.70 4.76
CA VAL A 28 -10.31 5.15 6.15
C VAL A 28 -11.45 6.14 6.41
N ILE A 29 -11.63 7.14 5.56
CA ILE A 29 -12.72 8.12 5.70
C ILE A 29 -14.09 7.43 5.66
N SER A 30 -14.34 6.54 4.69
CA SER A 30 -15.61 5.82 4.56
C SER A 30 -15.92 4.97 5.81
N MET A 31 -14.93 4.27 6.35
CA MET A 31 -15.11 3.50 7.59
C MET A 31 -15.43 4.41 8.79
N LEU A 32 -14.75 5.54 8.92
CA LEU A 32 -14.95 6.46 10.04
C LEU A 32 -16.31 7.16 9.98
N LEU A 33 -16.78 7.48 8.76
CA LEU A 33 -18.12 7.99 8.53
C LEU A 33 -19.20 6.94 8.86
N ALA A 34 -19.00 5.69 8.44
CA ALA A 34 -19.91 4.59 8.76
C ALA A 34 -20.03 4.35 10.29
N LEU A 35 -18.89 4.40 10.99
CA LEU A 35 -18.80 4.28 12.46
C LEU A 35 -19.24 5.54 13.22
N ARG A 36 -19.61 6.63 12.52
CA ARG A 36 -20.03 7.92 13.08
C ARG A 36 -19.04 8.50 14.09
N PHE A 37 -17.74 8.37 13.81
CA PHE A 37 -16.69 8.90 14.67
C PHE A 37 -16.61 10.43 14.63
N SER A 38 -16.06 11.02 15.69
CA SER A 38 -15.92 12.47 15.81
C SER A 38 -14.94 13.03 14.77
N PRO A 39 -15.05 14.31 14.38
CA PRO A 39 -14.09 14.94 13.47
C PRO A 39 -12.63 14.84 13.95
N ALA A 40 -12.41 14.90 15.27
CA ALA A 40 -11.08 14.73 15.87
C ALA A 40 -10.53 13.31 15.68
N ALA A 41 -11.36 12.29 15.89
CA ALA A 41 -10.99 10.90 15.60
C ALA A 41 -10.73 10.72 14.10
N THR A 42 -11.56 11.33 13.24
CA THR A 42 -11.36 11.23 11.79
C THR A 42 -10.03 11.83 11.35
N LEU A 43 -9.69 13.00 11.89
CA LEU A 43 -8.40 13.63 11.66
C LEU A 43 -7.24 12.73 12.11
N ALA A 44 -7.33 12.13 13.29
CA ALA A 44 -6.30 11.25 13.82
C ALA A 44 -6.01 10.07 12.89
N PHE A 45 -7.06 9.42 12.38
CA PHE A 45 -6.92 8.27 11.48
C PHE A 45 -6.44 8.67 10.08
N VAL A 46 -6.93 9.77 9.52
CA VAL A 46 -6.47 10.26 8.20
C VAL A 46 -5.00 10.69 8.28
N MET A 47 -4.62 11.43 9.33
CA MET A 47 -3.22 11.79 9.57
C MET A 47 -2.37 10.52 9.76
N GLY A 48 -2.85 9.55 10.54
CA GLY A 48 -2.15 8.28 10.72
C GLY A 48 -1.90 7.54 9.42
N ALA A 49 -2.90 7.49 8.52
CA ALA A 49 -2.77 6.89 7.19
C ALA A 49 -1.77 7.66 6.30
N GLY A 50 -1.81 8.99 6.31
CA GLY A 50 -0.88 9.82 5.53
C GLY A 50 0.58 9.70 6.00
N PHE A 51 0.82 9.89 7.30
CA PHE A 51 2.17 9.80 7.87
C PHE A 51 2.79 8.41 7.69
N ILE A 52 1.99 7.36 7.84
CA ILE A 52 2.50 6.01 7.68
C ILE A 52 2.71 5.63 6.22
N ALA A 53 1.87 6.13 5.30
CA ALA A 53 2.10 5.95 3.86
C ALA A 53 3.48 6.52 3.49
N ASP A 54 3.80 7.72 3.96
CA ASP A 54 5.12 8.30 3.68
C ASP A 54 6.26 7.52 4.36
N THR A 55 6.17 7.36 5.68
CA THR A 55 7.22 6.73 6.49
C THR A 55 7.52 5.29 6.07
N ALA A 56 6.51 4.51 5.71
CA ALA A 56 6.65 3.09 5.46
C ALA A 56 7.06 2.73 4.02
N SER A 57 7.21 3.74 3.15
CA SER A 57 7.59 3.58 1.73
C SER A 57 9.10 3.42 1.52
N LEU A 58 9.88 3.25 2.59
CA LEU A 58 11.34 3.13 2.55
C LEU A 58 11.91 1.76 2.11
N PRO A 59 11.27 0.60 2.36
CA PRO A 59 12.01 -0.67 2.37
C PRO A 59 12.35 -1.21 0.97
N LEU A 60 11.54 -0.90 -0.06
CA LEU A 60 11.79 -1.37 -1.42
C LEU A 60 12.02 -0.18 -2.36
N VAL A 61 12.85 -0.42 -3.38
CA VAL A 61 13.12 0.57 -4.42
C VAL A 61 11.82 0.97 -5.13
N VAL A 62 10.90 0.03 -5.34
CA VAL A 62 9.62 0.24 -6.02
C VAL A 62 8.56 0.99 -5.21
N SER A 63 8.77 1.16 -3.90
CA SER A 63 7.77 1.75 -2.99
C SER A 63 7.68 3.27 -3.09
N ASN A 64 8.68 3.93 -3.70
CA ASN A 64 8.68 5.39 -3.84
C ASN A 64 9.53 5.81 -5.04
N LEU A 65 9.08 6.80 -5.81
CA LEU A 65 9.84 7.36 -6.94
C LEU A 65 11.23 7.85 -6.51
N VAL A 66 11.34 8.47 -5.33
CA VAL A 66 12.63 8.95 -4.81
C VAL A 66 13.59 7.79 -4.58
N ASN A 67 13.10 6.62 -4.16
CA ASN A 67 13.92 5.43 -3.98
C ASN A 67 14.42 4.90 -5.33
N ILE A 68 13.55 4.86 -6.35
CA ILE A 68 13.91 4.46 -7.72
C ILE A 68 15.02 5.37 -8.26
N VAL A 69 14.82 6.68 -8.22
CA VAL A 69 15.79 7.67 -8.74
C VAL A 69 17.11 7.59 -7.98
N SER A 70 17.07 7.42 -6.65
CA SER A 70 18.27 7.32 -5.83
C SER A 70 19.04 6.01 -6.10
N ALA A 71 18.33 4.88 -6.17
CA ALA A 71 18.95 3.59 -6.44
C ALA A 71 19.59 3.55 -7.83
N ASP A 72 18.92 4.14 -8.84
CA ASP A 72 19.45 4.24 -10.20
C ASP A 72 20.69 5.15 -10.25
N PHE A 73 20.62 6.35 -9.66
CA PHE A 73 21.72 7.31 -9.64
C PHE A 73 22.97 6.77 -8.94
N PHE A 74 22.80 6.07 -7.82
CA PHE A 74 23.92 5.49 -7.06
C PHE A 74 24.24 4.04 -7.49
N HIS A 75 23.57 3.52 -8.52
CA HIS A 75 23.70 2.13 -8.98
C HIS A 75 23.61 1.10 -7.84
N ILE A 76 22.66 1.30 -6.92
CA ILE A 76 22.39 0.42 -5.80
C ILE A 76 21.45 -0.68 -6.25
N THR A 77 21.89 -1.93 -6.13
CA THR A 77 21.05 -3.09 -6.46
C THR A 77 19.85 -3.20 -5.53
N PHE A 78 18.75 -3.74 -6.04
CA PHE A 78 17.50 -3.91 -5.28
C PHE A 78 17.72 -4.63 -3.95
N ASN A 79 18.51 -5.71 -3.98
CA ASN A 79 18.79 -6.54 -2.80
C ASN A 79 19.58 -5.78 -1.73
N ARG A 80 20.57 -4.98 -2.15
CA ARG A 80 21.38 -4.20 -1.22
C ARG A 80 20.58 -3.06 -0.61
N TYR A 81 19.75 -2.40 -1.42
CA TYR A 81 18.84 -1.37 -0.95
C TYR A 81 17.89 -1.93 0.13
N ALA A 82 17.21 -3.04 -0.19
CA ALA A 82 16.26 -3.67 0.73
C ALA A 82 16.93 -4.15 2.04
N ALA A 83 18.12 -4.72 1.97
CA ALA A 83 18.85 -5.20 3.15
C ALA A 83 19.13 -4.09 4.17
N VAL A 84 19.37 -2.86 3.71
CA VAL A 84 19.62 -1.70 4.58
C VAL A 84 18.31 -1.02 4.99
N MET A 85 17.39 -0.85 4.04
CA MET A 85 16.19 -0.05 4.27
C MET A 85 15.08 -0.81 4.99
N VAL A 86 15.03 -2.14 4.94
CA VAL A 86 14.05 -2.92 5.71
C VAL A 86 14.21 -2.70 7.23
N PRO A 87 15.41 -2.84 7.83
CA PRO A 87 15.62 -2.50 9.24
C PRO A 87 15.30 -1.04 9.57
N VAL A 88 15.71 -0.10 8.72
CA VAL A 88 15.42 1.33 8.90
C VAL A 88 13.90 1.56 8.89
N ASN A 89 13.19 0.94 7.97
CA ASN A 89 11.75 1.02 7.86
C ASN A 89 11.04 0.50 9.12
N LEU A 90 11.49 -0.62 9.69
CA LEU A 90 10.91 -1.15 10.94
C LEU A 90 11.03 -0.15 12.10
N VAL A 91 12.19 0.49 12.24
CA VAL A 91 12.42 1.51 13.27
C VAL A 91 11.56 2.75 12.99
N SER A 92 11.52 3.22 11.74
CA SER A 92 10.73 4.38 11.34
C SER A 92 9.23 4.16 11.56
N VAL A 93 8.69 3.00 11.16
CA VAL A 93 7.30 2.60 11.40
C VAL A 93 7.00 2.54 12.89
N ALA A 94 7.87 1.92 13.70
CA ALA A 94 7.69 1.85 15.15
C ALA A 94 7.70 3.24 15.80
N ALA A 95 8.62 4.10 15.41
CA ALA A 95 8.72 5.48 15.90
C ALA A 95 7.48 6.30 15.52
N THR A 96 7.08 6.26 14.24
CA THR A 96 5.89 6.97 13.76
C THR A 96 4.62 6.46 14.44
N LEU A 97 4.44 5.15 14.58
CA LEU A 97 3.32 4.58 15.33
C LEU A 97 3.32 5.03 16.79
N ALA A 98 4.47 5.02 17.47
CA ALA A 98 4.59 5.47 18.85
C ALA A 98 4.21 6.95 19.02
N VAL A 99 4.70 7.83 18.14
CA VAL A 99 4.38 9.26 18.15
C VAL A 99 2.89 9.49 17.88
N LEU A 100 2.33 8.83 16.86
CA LEU A 100 0.91 8.96 16.52
C LEU A 100 0.01 8.46 17.67
N MET A 101 0.36 7.32 18.26
CA MET A 101 -0.36 6.79 19.43
C MET A 101 -0.25 7.72 20.62
N TRP A 102 0.90 8.35 20.86
CA TRP A 102 1.08 9.29 21.96
C TRP A 102 0.32 10.60 21.76
N PHE A 103 0.41 11.17 20.56
CA PHE A 103 -0.23 12.44 20.20
C PHE A 103 -1.75 12.33 20.16
N PHE A 104 -2.29 11.34 19.44
CA PHE A 104 -3.74 11.14 19.28
C PHE A 104 -4.37 10.25 20.34
N ARG A 105 -3.66 9.91 21.44
CA ARG A 105 -4.17 9.01 22.50
C ARG A 105 -5.55 9.36 23.05
N ARG A 106 -5.91 10.65 23.01
CA ARG A 106 -7.20 11.16 23.51
C ARG A 106 -8.31 11.09 22.47
N ASP A 107 -7.95 11.16 21.20
CA ASP A 107 -8.89 11.23 20.08
C ASP A 107 -9.18 9.84 19.49
N ILE A 108 -8.37 8.82 19.83
CA ILE A 108 -8.59 7.43 19.41
C ILE A 108 -9.76 6.82 20.20
N PRO A 109 -10.85 6.39 19.53
CA PRO A 109 -11.97 5.72 20.20
C PRO A 109 -11.56 4.37 20.77
N LYS A 110 -12.05 4.07 21.98
CA LYS A 110 -11.72 2.82 22.71
C LYS A 110 -12.53 1.61 22.26
N ALA A 111 -13.72 1.85 21.72
CA ALA A 111 -14.64 0.82 21.26
C ALA A 111 -15.26 1.25 19.93
N TYR A 112 -15.59 0.27 19.11
CA TYR A 112 -16.35 0.44 17.88
C TYR A 112 -17.25 -0.78 17.73
N ASP A 113 -18.37 -0.58 17.04
CA ASP A 113 -19.32 -1.64 16.75
C ASP A 113 -19.04 -2.19 15.34
N PRO A 114 -18.57 -3.44 15.21
CA PRO A 114 -18.25 -4.03 13.91
C PRO A 114 -19.50 -4.27 13.05
N GLU A 115 -20.71 -4.33 13.62
CA GLU A 115 -21.95 -4.54 12.86
C GLU A 115 -22.34 -3.31 12.00
N GLN A 116 -21.72 -2.16 12.25
CA GLN A 116 -21.91 -0.93 11.46
C GLN A 116 -21.10 -0.93 10.16
N LEU A 117 -20.20 -1.88 9.97
CA LEU A 117 -19.38 -2.03 8.77
C LEU A 117 -19.93 -3.17 7.91
N GLU A 118 -19.85 -3.01 6.58
CA GLU A 118 -20.17 -4.10 5.66
C GLU A 118 -19.22 -5.29 5.86
N LEU A 119 -19.74 -6.49 5.59
CA LEU A 119 -18.95 -7.72 5.65
C LEU A 119 -17.80 -7.63 4.64
N PRO A 120 -16.53 -7.88 5.02
CA PRO A 120 -15.39 -7.75 4.11
C PRO A 120 -15.52 -8.55 2.81
N ALA A 121 -16.26 -9.66 2.85
CA ALA A 121 -16.53 -10.49 1.68
C ALA A 121 -17.41 -9.81 0.62
N THR A 122 -18.26 -8.85 0.99
CA THR A 122 -19.10 -8.11 0.02
C THR A 122 -18.27 -7.12 -0.80
N ALA A 123 -17.10 -6.72 -0.31
CA ALA A 123 -16.19 -5.83 -1.04
C ALA A 123 -15.51 -6.52 -2.25
N ILE A 124 -15.49 -7.86 -2.30
CA ILE A 124 -14.84 -8.61 -3.39
C ILE A 124 -15.85 -8.86 -4.51
N HIS A 125 -15.82 -8.00 -5.54
CA HIS A 125 -16.68 -8.13 -6.71
C HIS A 125 -16.25 -9.27 -7.67
N ASP A 126 -14.94 -9.53 -7.75
CA ASP A 126 -14.36 -10.56 -8.61
C ASP A 126 -13.24 -11.32 -7.91
N ASN A 127 -13.57 -12.52 -7.43
CA ASN A 127 -12.62 -13.42 -6.78
C ASN A 127 -11.43 -13.78 -7.69
N ALA A 128 -11.66 -13.94 -9.01
CA ALA A 128 -10.59 -14.33 -9.92
C ALA A 128 -9.52 -13.24 -10.02
N THR A 129 -9.95 -11.99 -10.22
CA THR A 129 -9.04 -10.84 -10.23
C THR A 129 -8.41 -10.61 -8.85
N PHE A 130 -9.13 -10.83 -7.76
CA PHE A 130 -8.59 -10.70 -6.40
C PHE A 130 -7.43 -11.68 -6.14
N PHE A 131 -7.62 -12.98 -6.40
CA PHE A 131 -6.56 -13.97 -6.23
C PHE A 131 -5.41 -13.77 -7.21
N ALA A 132 -5.72 -13.38 -8.46
CA ALA A 132 -4.70 -13.02 -9.44
C ALA A 132 -3.85 -11.84 -8.96
N GLY A 133 -4.45 -10.83 -8.31
CA GLY A 133 -3.75 -9.71 -7.68
C GLY A 133 -2.65 -10.17 -6.74
N TRP A 134 -2.98 -11.08 -5.83
CA TRP A 134 -2.00 -11.65 -4.89
C TRP A 134 -0.89 -12.45 -5.60
N ILE A 135 -1.25 -13.28 -6.57
CA ILE A 135 -0.27 -14.07 -7.33
C ILE A 135 0.68 -13.14 -8.08
N VAL A 136 0.15 -12.13 -8.76
CA VAL A 136 0.95 -11.17 -9.52
C VAL A 136 1.81 -10.29 -8.60
N LEU A 137 1.32 -9.94 -7.42
CA LEU A 137 2.14 -9.24 -6.42
C LEU A 137 3.34 -10.09 -5.99
N VAL A 138 3.13 -11.39 -5.74
CA VAL A 138 4.24 -12.31 -5.41
C VAL A 138 5.22 -12.42 -6.58
N ILE A 139 4.72 -12.56 -7.82
CA ILE A 139 5.55 -12.61 -9.03
C ILE A 139 6.36 -11.32 -9.18
N LEU A 140 5.74 -10.16 -8.96
CA LEU A 140 6.41 -8.85 -9.03
C LEU A 140 7.56 -8.78 -8.03
N LEU A 141 7.30 -9.11 -6.76
CA LEU A 141 8.31 -9.08 -5.70
C LEU A 141 9.45 -10.04 -5.99
N VAL A 142 9.15 -11.31 -6.27
CA VAL A 142 10.16 -12.33 -6.60
C VAL A 142 10.93 -11.93 -7.85
N GLY A 143 10.25 -11.40 -8.86
CA GLY A 143 10.84 -10.88 -10.08
C GLY A 143 11.83 -9.76 -9.81
N CYS A 144 11.47 -8.78 -8.98
CA CYS A 144 12.39 -7.70 -8.60
C CYS A 144 13.64 -8.23 -7.90
N PHE A 145 13.52 -9.17 -6.96
CA PHE A 145 14.69 -9.73 -6.25
C PHE A 145 15.57 -10.63 -7.13
N ALA A 146 14.98 -11.35 -8.11
CA ALA A 146 15.69 -12.36 -8.90
C ALA A 146 16.20 -11.84 -10.25
N LEU A 147 15.46 -10.94 -10.91
CA LEU A 147 15.72 -10.50 -12.28
C LEU A 147 16.49 -9.17 -12.35
N GLU A 148 16.35 -8.30 -11.36
CA GLU A 148 17.12 -7.06 -11.31
C GLU A 148 18.64 -7.30 -11.24
N PRO A 149 19.15 -8.28 -10.45
CA PRO A 149 20.58 -8.62 -10.47
C PRO A 149 21.09 -9.18 -11.81
N LEU A 150 20.18 -9.63 -12.67
CA LEU A 150 20.49 -10.11 -14.03
C LEU A 150 20.49 -8.97 -15.06
N GLY A 151 20.28 -7.72 -14.63
CA GLY A 151 20.25 -6.53 -15.48
C GLY A 151 18.91 -6.25 -16.13
N ILE A 152 17.83 -6.94 -15.73
CA ILE A 152 16.49 -6.66 -16.24
C ILE A 152 15.92 -5.44 -15.50
N PRO A 153 15.49 -4.38 -16.21
CA PRO A 153 14.98 -3.18 -15.56
C PRO A 153 13.64 -3.48 -14.87
N ILE A 154 13.46 -2.87 -13.69
CA ILE A 154 12.24 -3.01 -12.88
C ILE A 154 10.98 -2.65 -13.69
N SER A 155 11.07 -1.67 -14.59
CA SER A 155 9.98 -1.26 -15.48
C SER A 155 9.47 -2.39 -16.37
N ALA A 156 10.35 -3.26 -16.87
CA ALA A 156 9.96 -4.41 -17.69
C ALA A 156 9.20 -5.45 -16.87
N ILE A 157 9.64 -5.72 -15.64
CA ILE A 157 8.99 -6.66 -14.71
C ILE A 157 7.58 -6.14 -14.36
N SER A 158 7.48 -4.86 -14.00
CA SER A 158 6.22 -4.19 -13.70
C SER A 158 5.28 -4.17 -14.91
N ALA A 159 5.78 -3.94 -16.12
CA ALA A 159 4.98 -3.94 -17.35
C ALA A 159 4.36 -5.32 -17.63
N VAL A 160 5.14 -6.40 -17.46
CA VAL A 160 4.63 -7.78 -17.61
C VAL A 160 3.56 -8.08 -16.56
N CYS A 161 3.80 -7.72 -15.30
CA CYS A 161 2.84 -7.91 -14.21
C CYS A 161 1.54 -7.13 -14.45
N ALA A 162 1.64 -5.87 -14.90
CA ALA A 162 0.49 -5.05 -15.25
C ALA A 162 -0.30 -5.65 -16.42
N ALA A 163 0.38 -6.13 -17.47
CA ALA A 163 -0.26 -6.77 -18.61
C ALA A 163 -0.99 -8.07 -18.22
N LEU A 164 -0.39 -8.88 -17.34
CA LEU A 164 -1.01 -10.10 -16.81
C LEU A 164 -2.30 -9.77 -16.02
N LEU A 165 -2.25 -8.79 -15.11
CA LEU A 165 -3.43 -8.39 -14.35
C LEU A 165 -4.53 -7.80 -15.25
N LEU A 166 -4.17 -6.95 -16.19
CA LEU A 166 -5.12 -6.40 -17.16
C LEU A 166 -5.77 -7.49 -18.00
N GLY A 167 -5.01 -8.50 -18.44
CA GLY A 167 -5.53 -9.63 -19.20
C GLY A 167 -6.53 -10.47 -18.40
N ILE A 168 -6.25 -10.70 -17.11
CA ILE A 168 -7.16 -11.45 -16.21
C ILE A 168 -8.43 -10.63 -15.93
N ALA A 169 -8.28 -9.35 -15.60
CA ALA A 169 -9.42 -8.46 -15.34
C ALA A 169 -10.29 -8.26 -16.58
N ALA A 170 -9.69 -8.18 -17.78
CA ALA A 170 -10.40 -8.06 -19.04
C ALA A 170 -11.23 -9.31 -19.36
N ARG A 171 -10.79 -10.50 -18.97
CA ARG A 171 -11.58 -11.74 -19.13
C ARG A 171 -12.78 -11.78 -18.21
N GLY A 172 -12.67 -11.25 -16.99
CA GLY A 172 -13.76 -11.24 -16.01
C GLY A 172 -14.97 -10.38 -16.38
N HIS A 173 -14.81 -9.33 -17.21
CA HIS A 173 -15.83 -8.33 -17.61
C HIS A 173 -16.56 -7.62 -16.45
N LYS A 174 -16.29 -7.97 -15.20
CA LYS A 174 -16.85 -7.35 -13.99
C LYS A 174 -16.17 -6.04 -13.62
N ILE A 175 -14.97 -5.79 -14.13
CA ILE A 175 -14.17 -4.60 -13.87
C ILE A 175 -14.00 -3.84 -15.20
N SER A 176 -14.26 -2.53 -15.19
CA SER A 176 -14.06 -1.68 -16.37
C SER A 176 -12.57 -1.38 -16.57
N THR A 177 -11.86 -2.28 -17.25
CA THR A 177 -10.42 -2.15 -17.55
C THR A 177 -10.09 -0.85 -18.29
N ARG A 178 -11.00 -0.39 -19.18
CA ARG A 178 -10.86 0.87 -19.91
C ARG A 178 -10.92 2.10 -19.00
N LYS A 179 -11.72 2.05 -17.92
CA LYS A 179 -11.78 3.11 -16.92
C LYS A 179 -10.48 3.14 -16.11
N VAL A 180 -10.02 1.98 -15.64
CA VAL A 180 -8.76 1.83 -14.89
C VAL A 180 -7.58 2.39 -15.68
N MET A 181 -7.45 2.06 -16.97
CA MET A 181 -6.36 2.60 -17.80
C MET A 181 -6.41 4.12 -18.03
N LYS A 182 -7.60 4.73 -17.98
CA LYS A 182 -7.76 6.18 -18.17
C LYS A 182 -7.55 6.97 -16.89
N GLU A 183 -7.87 6.37 -15.75
CA GLU A 183 -7.84 7.00 -14.43
C GLU A 183 -6.61 6.61 -13.61
N ALA A 184 -5.76 5.72 -14.14
CA ALA A 184 -4.48 5.39 -13.52
C ALA A 184 -3.59 6.65 -13.49
N PRO A 185 -3.00 6.98 -12.32
CA PRO A 185 -2.10 8.12 -12.17
C PRO A 185 -0.76 7.91 -12.89
#